data_AF-A0A6M8VSG5-F1
#
_entry.id   AF-A0A6M8VSG5-F1
#
_cell.length_a   1.000
_cell.length_b   1.000
_cell.length_c   1.000
_cell.angle_alpha   90.00
_cell.angle_beta   90.00
_cell.angle_gamma   90.00
#
_symmetry.space_group_name_H-M   'P 1'
#
loop_
_entity.id
_entity.type
_entity.pdbx_description
1 polymer ?
#
loop_
_entity_poly.entity_id
_entity_poly.type
_entity_poly.pdbx_seq_one_letter_code
_entity_poly.pdbx_strand_id
1 'polypeptide(L)'
;MRPDADGPLRMPSSVNGVSVEVPTFGPQLAMVHGQVLRMLGVEPEGSAGVGVITESSIANPEALVLLESLGALHLIFTAAAALGSNSSPAAFKAGLYRDRFAAERGRVAARVDTDGDGVADATRRPSVVQLVRA
;
A
#
# COMPACT_ATOMS: atom_id res chain seq x y z
N MET A 1 -6.04 8.25 -32.19
CA MET A 1 -5.93 9.72 -32.02
C MET A 1 -6.84 10.38 -33.05
N ARG A 2 -7.71 11.32 -32.69
CA ARG A 2 -8.56 12.02 -33.67
C ARG A 2 -7.81 13.24 -34.24
N PRO A 3 -7.87 13.50 -35.55
CA PRO A 3 -7.32 14.72 -36.14
C PRO A 3 -8.17 15.97 -35.85
N ASP A 4 -9.48 15.83 -35.59
CA ASP A 4 -10.42 16.88 -35.13
C ASP A 4 -11.61 16.27 -34.34
N ALA A 5 -12.52 17.11 -33.82
CA ALA A 5 -13.58 16.70 -32.89
C ALA A 5 -14.61 15.73 -33.52
N ASP A 6 -14.96 15.92 -34.79
CA ASP A 6 -15.97 15.14 -35.52
C ASP A 6 -15.37 14.07 -36.45
N GLY A 7 -14.04 13.99 -36.54
CA GLY A 7 -13.35 13.03 -37.39
C GLY A 7 -13.42 11.59 -36.90
N PRO A 8 -13.25 10.62 -37.82
CA PRO A 8 -13.29 9.20 -37.49
C PRO A 8 -12.19 8.84 -36.50
N LEU A 9 -12.53 7.98 -35.52
CA LEU A 9 -11.56 7.43 -34.58
C LEU A 9 -10.52 6.60 -35.34
N ARG A 10 -9.29 7.11 -35.42
CA ARG A 10 -8.14 6.31 -35.85
C ARG A 10 -7.68 5.43 -34.70
N MET A 11 -7.98 4.14 -34.79
CA MET A 11 -7.36 3.11 -33.96
C MET A 11 -5.85 3.07 -34.27
N PRO A 12 -4.97 2.98 -33.26
CA PRO A 12 -3.59 2.62 -33.52
C PRO A 12 -3.55 1.26 -34.23
N SER A 13 -2.63 1.12 -35.19
CA SER A 13 -2.37 -0.17 -35.83
C SER A 13 -1.96 -1.20 -34.76
N SER A 14 -2.59 -2.38 -34.79
CA SER A 14 -2.20 -3.50 -33.94
C SER A 14 -0.73 -3.85 -34.19
N VAL A 15 0.01 -4.05 -33.09
CA VAL A 15 1.40 -4.47 -33.13
C VAL A 15 1.49 -5.79 -32.37
N ASN A 16 1.97 -6.84 -33.03
CA ASN A 16 2.14 -8.17 -32.45
C ASN A 16 3.63 -8.46 -32.28
N GLY A 17 4.00 -9.20 -31.22
CA GLY A 17 5.38 -9.64 -30.99
C GLY A 17 6.33 -8.56 -30.45
N VAL A 18 5.80 -7.47 -29.88
CA VAL A 18 6.60 -6.40 -29.28
C VAL A 18 6.64 -6.56 -27.76
N SER A 19 7.82 -6.43 -27.16
CA SER A 19 7.97 -6.37 -25.71
C SER A 19 7.50 -5.02 -25.19
N VAL A 20 6.70 -5.02 -24.12
CA VAL A 20 6.23 -3.80 -23.45
C VAL A 20 6.69 -3.84 -22.00
N GLU A 21 7.37 -2.79 -21.59
CA GLU A 21 7.71 -2.56 -20.19
C GLU A 21 6.81 -1.45 -19.64
N VAL A 22 6.11 -1.74 -18.54
CA VAL A 22 5.28 -0.76 -17.83
C VAL A 22 5.88 -0.54 -16.44
N PRO A 23 6.65 0.55 -16.24
CA PRO A 23 7.16 0.86 -14.92
C PRO A 23 5.98 1.18 -13.99
N THR A 24 5.98 0.55 -12.83
CA THR A 24 4.97 0.76 -11.78
C THR A 24 5.62 1.32 -10.53
N PHE A 25 4.80 1.77 -9.58
CA PHE A 25 5.26 2.11 -8.24
C PHE A 25 5.28 0.90 -7.28
N GLY A 26 5.41 -0.31 -7.84
CA GLY A 26 5.53 -1.56 -7.09
C GLY A 26 6.59 -1.52 -5.99
N PRO A 27 7.79 -0.95 -6.22
CA PRO A 27 8.81 -0.83 -5.16
C PRO A 27 8.36 0.02 -3.96
N GLN A 28 7.72 1.17 -4.19
CA GLN A 28 7.21 2.02 -3.11
C GLN A 28 6.08 1.34 -2.35
N LEU A 29 5.21 0.60 -3.05
CA LEU A 29 4.17 -0.19 -2.42
C LEU A 29 4.75 -1.31 -1.56
N ALA A 30 5.75 -2.05 -2.06
CA ALA A 30 6.41 -3.13 -1.33
C ALA A 30 7.09 -2.62 -0.04
N MET A 31 7.74 -1.45 -0.09
CA MET A 31 8.32 -0.82 1.10
C MET A 31 7.27 -0.53 2.17
N VAL A 32 6.13 0.04 1.76
CA VAL A 32 5.05 0.40 2.69
C VAL A 32 4.34 -0.85 3.22
N HIS A 33 4.08 -1.83 2.36
CA HIS A 33 3.52 -3.11 2.73
C HIS A 33 4.36 -3.79 3.81
N GLY A 34 5.68 -3.89 3.60
CA GLY A 34 6.60 -4.45 4.60
C GLY A 34 6.67 -3.64 5.90
N GLN A 35 6.48 -2.32 5.84
CA GLN A 35 6.36 -1.48 7.03
C GLN A 35 5.05 -1.75 7.79
N VAL A 36 3.93 -1.86 7.08
CA VAL A 36 2.60 -2.14 7.66
C VAL A 36 2.59 -3.51 8.33
N LEU A 37 3.11 -4.55 7.68
CA LEU A 37 3.24 -5.88 8.27
C LEU A 37 4.03 -5.84 9.59
N ARG A 38 5.18 -5.14 9.62
CA ARG A 38 5.97 -5.02 10.85
C ARG A 38 5.25 -4.25 11.95
N MET A 39 4.46 -3.23 11.61
CA MET A 39 3.59 -2.54 12.57
C MET A 39 2.51 -3.46 13.15
N LEU A 40 2.10 -4.49 12.40
CA LEU A 40 1.19 -5.54 12.86
C LEU A 40 1.93 -6.69 13.57
N GLY A 41 3.25 -6.60 13.72
CA GLY A 41 4.07 -7.66 14.31
C GLY A 41 4.22 -8.89 13.42
N VAL A 42 4.18 -8.71 12.09
CA VAL A 42 4.40 -9.73 11.07
C VAL A 42 5.68 -9.39 10.31
N GLU A 43 6.61 -10.35 10.17
CA GLU A 43 7.82 -10.14 9.38
C GLU A 43 7.56 -10.52 7.91
N PRO A 44 7.75 -9.61 6.92
CA PRO A 44 7.41 -9.87 5.52
C PRO A 44 8.20 -11.01 4.86
N GLU A 45 9.42 -11.24 5.31
CA GLU A 45 10.32 -12.29 4.79
C GLU A 45 10.48 -13.45 5.80
N GLY A 46 9.60 -13.52 6.80
CA GLY A 46 9.62 -14.58 7.81
C GLY A 46 9.28 -15.95 7.21
N SER A 47 10.06 -16.97 7.56
CA SER A 47 9.71 -18.35 7.22
C SER A 47 8.49 -18.81 8.00
N ALA A 48 7.52 -19.41 7.30
CA ALA A 48 6.36 -20.04 7.94
C ALA A 48 6.82 -21.16 8.90
N GLY A 49 6.18 -21.23 10.06
CA GLY A 49 6.45 -22.22 11.10
C GLY A 49 5.28 -22.33 12.07
N VAL A 50 5.23 -23.41 12.84
CA VAL A 50 4.16 -23.63 13.83
C VAL A 50 4.16 -22.48 14.86
N GLY A 51 3.02 -21.79 15.00
CA GLY A 51 2.88 -20.63 15.88
C GLY A 51 3.49 -19.32 15.35
N VAL A 52 3.99 -19.31 14.11
CA VAL A 52 4.49 -18.09 13.46
C VAL A 52 3.36 -17.44 12.66
N ILE A 53 2.98 -16.23 13.05
CA ILE A 53 2.00 -15.43 12.33
C ILE A 53 2.69 -14.84 11.10
N THR A 54 2.15 -15.16 9.92
CA THR A 54 2.64 -14.67 8.63
C THR A 54 1.57 -13.78 7.98
N GLU A 55 1.85 -13.23 6.80
CA GLU A 55 0.86 -12.44 6.07
C GLU A 55 -0.42 -13.24 5.76
N SER A 56 -0.31 -14.54 5.47
CA SER A 56 -1.47 -15.40 5.20
C SER A 56 -2.38 -15.60 6.40
N SER A 57 -1.92 -15.27 7.62
CA SER A 57 -2.74 -15.25 8.83
C SER A 57 -3.68 -14.03 8.89
N ILE A 58 -3.53 -13.04 8.01
CA ILE A 58 -4.41 -11.87 7.97
C ILE A 58 -5.69 -12.24 7.21
N ALA A 59 -6.81 -12.31 7.92
CA ALA A 59 -8.10 -12.74 7.38
C ALA A 59 -8.84 -11.65 6.59
N ASN A 60 -8.39 -10.40 6.64
CA ASN A 60 -8.99 -9.26 5.96
C ASN A 60 -7.94 -8.32 5.30
N PRO A 61 -7.09 -8.83 4.39
CA PRO A 61 -6.00 -8.05 3.81
C PRO A 61 -6.50 -6.81 3.04
N GLU A 62 -7.72 -6.86 2.49
CA GLU A 62 -8.35 -5.75 1.78
C GLU A 62 -8.55 -4.50 2.66
N ALA A 63 -8.66 -4.67 3.97
CA ALA A 63 -8.76 -3.55 4.90
C ALA A 63 -7.47 -2.70 4.93
N LEU A 64 -6.31 -3.28 4.57
CA LEU A 64 -5.01 -2.60 4.58
C LEU A 64 -4.71 -1.83 3.28
N VAL A 65 -5.45 -2.10 2.20
CA VAL A 65 -5.18 -1.55 0.86
C VAL A 65 -5.14 -0.02 0.86
N LEU A 66 -6.08 0.63 1.55
CA LEU A 66 -6.10 2.10 1.63
C LEU A 66 -4.90 2.63 2.41
N LEU A 67 -4.54 2.00 3.52
CA LEU A 67 -3.39 2.37 4.32
C LEU A 67 -2.11 2.29 3.48
N GLU A 68 -1.90 1.18 2.79
CA GLU A 68 -0.72 0.98 1.94
C GLU A 68 -0.67 1.96 0.77
N SER A 69 -1.81 2.20 0.12
CA SER A 69 -1.93 3.17 -0.97
C SER A 69 -1.55 4.58 -0.51
N LEU A 70 -2.01 5.00 0.67
CA LEU A 70 -1.69 6.31 1.23
C LEU A 70 -0.19 6.44 1.57
N GLY A 71 0.42 5.39 2.14
CA GLY A 71 1.85 5.37 2.40
C GLY A 71 2.68 5.41 1.11
N ALA A 72 2.27 4.65 0.09
CA ALA A 72 2.96 4.63 -1.20
C ALA A 72 2.87 5.99 -1.91
N LEU A 73 1.68 6.62 -1.92
CA LEU A 73 1.50 7.97 -2.43
C LEU A 73 2.36 8.99 -1.69
N HIS A 74 2.50 8.87 -0.37
CA HIS A 74 3.42 9.72 0.39
C HIS A 74 4.87 9.56 -0.09
N LEU A 75 5.36 8.33 -0.29
CA LEU A 75 6.72 8.09 -0.79
C LEU A 75 6.92 8.64 -2.20
N ILE A 76 5.97 8.39 -3.10
CA ILE A 76 6.02 8.87 -4.49
C ILE A 76 6.11 10.41 -4.53
N PHE A 77 5.24 11.10 -3.79
CA PHE A 77 5.24 12.57 -3.79
C PHE A 77 6.42 13.16 -3.02
N THR A 78 6.96 12.46 -2.02
CA THR A 78 8.20 12.88 -1.35
C THR A 78 9.38 12.81 -2.30
N ALA A 79 9.51 11.73 -3.07
CA ALA A 79 10.56 11.60 -4.08
C ALA A 79 10.41 12.66 -5.18
N ALA A 80 9.18 12.93 -5.65
CA ALA A 80 8.93 13.98 -6.63
C ALA A 80 9.23 15.39 -6.08
N ALA A 81 8.95 15.64 -4.80
CA ALA A 81 9.24 16.91 -4.14
C ALA A 81 10.74 17.18 -4.00
N ALA A 82 11.55 16.12 -3.82
CA ALA A 82 13.01 16.23 -3.70
C ALA A 82 13.69 16.81 -4.96
N LEU A 83 13.04 16.71 -6.12
CA LEU A 83 13.51 17.28 -7.39
C LEU A 83 13.05 18.74 -7.61
N GLY A 84 12.18 19.25 -6.74
CA GLY A 84 11.58 20.59 -6.87
C GLY A 84 11.86 21.47 -5.65
N SER A 85 11.12 22.58 -5.55
CA SER A 85 11.14 23.42 -4.34
C SER A 85 10.29 22.81 -3.21
N ASN A 86 10.60 23.17 -1.97
CA ASN A 86 9.82 22.80 -0.78
C ASN A 86 8.37 23.34 -0.81
N SER A 87 8.08 24.31 -1.67
CA SER A 87 6.74 24.88 -1.89
C SER A 87 6.01 24.27 -3.09
N SER A 88 6.58 23.24 -3.72
CA SER A 88 5.98 22.59 -4.89
C SER A 88 4.65 21.90 -4.56
N PRO A 89 3.75 21.74 -5.54
CA PRO A 89 2.53 20.94 -5.37
C PRO A 89 2.82 19.49 -4.92
N ALA A 90 3.98 18.95 -5.27
CA ALA A 90 4.43 17.63 -4.83
C ALA A 90 4.72 17.60 -3.32
N ALA A 91 5.41 18.62 -2.80
CA ALA A 91 5.67 18.75 -1.37
C ALA A 91 4.37 18.86 -0.56
N PHE A 92 3.39 19.63 -1.05
CA PHE A 92 2.06 19.71 -0.43
C PHE A 92 1.36 18.35 -0.40
N LYS A 93 1.33 17.63 -1.53
CA LYS A 93 0.72 16.29 -1.61
C LYS A 93 1.43 15.28 -0.72
N ALA A 94 2.75 15.32 -0.62
CA ALA A 94 3.52 14.47 0.27
C ALA A 94 3.07 14.64 1.73
N GLY A 95 2.90 15.88 2.20
CA GLY A 95 2.35 16.18 3.52
C GLY A 95 0.91 15.68 3.69
N LEU A 96 0.04 15.96 2.72
CA LEU A 96 -1.35 15.52 2.74
C LEU A 96 -1.49 13.99 2.89
N TYR A 97 -0.74 13.21 2.11
CA TYR A 97 -0.81 11.75 2.17
C TYR A 97 -0.18 11.18 3.43
N ARG A 98 0.87 11.82 3.97
CA ARG A 98 1.42 11.46 5.29
C ARG A 98 0.37 11.60 6.39
N ASP A 99 -0.34 12.72 6.41
CA ASP A 99 -1.34 12.99 7.45
C ASP A 99 -2.55 12.05 7.31
N ARG A 100 -2.99 11.76 6.08
CA ARG A 100 -4.02 10.75 5.81
C ARG A 100 -3.58 9.33 6.19
N PHE A 101 -2.34 8.96 5.88
CA PHE A 101 -1.76 7.68 6.30
C PHE A 101 -1.79 7.53 7.82
N ALA A 102 -1.37 8.56 8.56
CA ALA A 102 -1.40 8.55 10.02
C ALA A 102 -2.83 8.42 10.58
N ALA A 103 -3.80 9.11 9.98
CA ALA A 103 -5.21 9.01 10.38
C ALA A 103 -5.78 7.61 10.10
N GLU A 104 -5.51 7.04 8.92
CA GLU A 104 -6.00 5.71 8.55
C GLU A 104 -5.37 4.62 9.42
N ARG A 105 -4.08 4.76 9.74
CA ARG A 105 -3.36 3.86 10.65
C ARG A 105 -4.01 3.79 12.05
N GLY A 106 -4.65 4.86 12.50
CA GLY A 106 -5.40 4.88 13.76
C GLY A 106 -6.76 4.19 13.71
N ARG A 107 -7.30 3.95 12.51
CA ARG A 107 -8.65 3.41 12.27
C ARG A 107 -8.63 1.95 11.89
N VAL A 108 -7.70 1.58 11.01
CA VAL A 108 -7.64 0.25 10.42
C VAL A 108 -7.25 -0.82 11.46
N ALA A 109 -7.79 -2.01 11.25
CA ALA A 109 -7.58 -3.17 12.10
C ALA A 109 -7.39 -4.42 11.22
N ALA A 110 -6.27 -5.12 11.42
CA ALA A 110 -6.03 -6.42 10.84
C ALA A 110 -6.62 -7.49 11.77
N ARG A 111 -7.42 -8.38 11.20
CA ARG A 111 -7.97 -9.56 11.83
C ARG A 111 -7.01 -10.70 11.54
N VAL A 112 -6.51 -11.34 12.60
CA VAL A 112 -5.45 -12.34 12.52
C VAL A 112 -6.01 -13.67 12.98
N ASP A 113 -5.93 -14.65 12.09
CA ASP A 113 -6.11 -16.07 12.34
C ASP A 113 -4.79 -16.65 12.89
N THR A 114 -4.82 -17.11 14.14
CA THR A 114 -3.63 -17.58 14.86
C THR A 114 -3.51 -19.10 14.92
N ASP A 115 -4.59 -19.83 14.64
CA ASP A 115 -4.62 -21.30 14.68
C ASP A 115 -4.77 -21.96 13.29
N GLY A 116 -5.05 -21.17 12.26
CA GLY A 116 -5.14 -21.59 10.87
C GLY A 116 -6.51 -22.15 10.48
N ASP A 117 -7.57 -21.90 11.25
CA ASP A 117 -8.93 -22.37 10.96
C ASP A 117 -9.71 -21.48 9.97
N GLY A 118 -9.11 -20.35 9.55
CA GLY A 118 -9.70 -19.36 8.66
C GLY A 118 -10.59 -18.33 9.36
N VAL A 119 -10.72 -18.39 10.68
CA VAL A 119 -11.44 -17.46 11.55
C VAL A 119 -10.42 -16.61 12.30
N ALA A 120 -10.75 -15.33 12.48
CA ALA A 120 -9.86 -14.43 13.18
C ALA A 120 -9.97 -14.58 14.71
N ASP A 121 -8.86 -14.91 15.35
CA ASP A 121 -8.71 -14.99 16.80
C ASP A 121 -8.38 -13.66 17.45
N ALA A 122 -7.65 -12.81 16.71
CA ALA A 122 -7.09 -11.58 17.24
C ALA A 122 -7.34 -10.39 16.31
N THR A 123 -7.39 -9.20 16.91
CA THR A 123 -7.40 -7.94 16.16
C THR A 123 -6.13 -7.16 16.50
N ARG A 124 -5.32 -6.87 15.49
CA ARG A 124 -4.12 -6.03 15.60
C ARG A 124 -4.33 -4.71 14.89
N ARG A 125 -3.82 -3.63 15.48
CA ARG A 125 -3.82 -2.31 14.87
C ARG A 125 -2.38 -1.87 14.64
N PRO A 126 -2.07 -1.21 13.51
CA PRO A 126 -0.73 -0.68 13.25
C PRO A 126 -0.43 0.60 14.06
N SER A 127 -0.99 0.71 15.27
CA SER A 127 -0.82 1.84 16.19
C SER A 127 -0.05 1.42 17.43
N VAL A 128 0.74 2.35 17.98
CA VAL A 128 1.66 2.12 19.12
C VAL A 128 0.94 1.89 20.45
N VAL A 129 -0.40 1.97 20.50
CA VAL A 129 -1.16 1.81 21.75
C VAL A 129 -1.63 0.36 21.87
N GLN A 130 -0.82 -0.46 22.54
CA GLN A 130 -1.24 -1.77 23.02
C GLN A 130 -1.88 -1.60 24.41
N LEU A 131 -3.21 -1.62 24.48
CA LEU A 131 -3.92 -1.76 25.76
C LEU A 131 -3.91 -3.24 26.14
N VAL A 132 -3.12 -3.61 27.14
CA VAL A 132 -3.12 -4.95 27.73
C VAL A 132 -4.05 -4.93 28.94
N ARG A 133 -4.95 -5.91 29.04
CA ARG A 133 -5.86 -6.06 30.19
C ARG A 133 -5.05 -6.36 31.46
N ALA A 134 -5.26 -5.59 32.52
CA ALA A 134 -4.79 -5.88 33.87
C ALA A 134 -5.70 -6.91 34.57
#